data_AF-A0A7S3MPC6-F1
#
_entry.id   AF-A0A7S3MPC6-F1
#
_cell.length_a   1.000
_cell.length_b   1.000
_cell.length_c   1.000
_cell.angle_alpha   90.00
_cell.angle_beta   90.00
_cell.angle_gamma   90.00
#
_symmetry.space_group_name_H-M   'P 1'
#
loop_
_entity.id
_entity.type
_entity.pdbx_description
1 polymer ?
#
loop_
_entity_poly.entity_id
_entity_poly.type
_entity_poly.pdbx_seq_one_letter_code
_entity_poly.pdbx_strand_id
1 'polypeptide(L)'
;MLKLFTTLASLAFVSQARRPASYQAGSIVPPPLADNSTYGNTEEIHTEHLALNLTVDFDARTLSGQAYHQMRVVQETSTVQFDIWDLDIAGVFNSTDLNSAPLNFTILQPNPAIGSVL
;
A
#
# COMPACT_ATOMS: atom_id res chain seq x y z
N MET A 1 4.25 -28.95 9.26
CA MET A 1 4.12 -27.82 10.21
C MET A 1 3.78 -26.59 9.39
N LEU A 2 2.56 -26.08 9.53
CA LEU A 2 2.03 -24.96 8.74
C LEU A 2 2.54 -23.64 9.36
N LYS A 3 3.34 -22.87 8.63
CA LYS A 3 3.82 -21.55 9.07
C LYS A 3 2.76 -20.51 8.72
N LEU A 4 2.09 -20.00 9.73
CA LEU A 4 1.14 -18.89 9.65
C LEU A 4 1.96 -17.59 9.59
N PHE A 5 1.95 -16.89 8.46
CA PHE A 5 2.54 -15.56 8.34
C PHE A 5 1.41 -14.54 8.36
N THR A 6 1.29 -13.82 9.47
CA THR A 6 0.40 -12.68 9.63
C THR A 6 1.25 -11.42 9.54
N THR A 7 1.29 -10.79 8.37
CA THR A 7 2.05 -9.54 8.17
C THR A 7 1.07 -8.39 8.34
N LEU A 8 1.19 -7.53 9.36
CA LEU A 8 0.56 -6.19 9.39
C LEU A 8 1.44 -5.21 8.56
N ALA A 9 0.91 -4.21 7.84
CA ALA A 9 1.69 -3.07 7.33
C ALA A 9 1.63 -1.90 8.32
N SER A 10 2.35 -0.78 8.18
CA SER A 10 2.05 0.48 8.91
C SER A 10 2.59 1.65 8.08
N LEU A 11 1.83 2.76 7.97
CA LEU A 11 2.18 3.93 7.14
C LEU A 11 2.43 5.15 8.03
N ALA A 12 3.54 5.89 7.93
CA ALA A 12 3.60 7.23 8.55
C ALA A 12 3.24 8.30 7.49
N PHE A 13 2.70 9.46 7.89
CA PHE A 13 2.52 10.64 7.03
C PHE A 13 3.31 11.82 7.61
N VAL A 14 4.12 12.48 6.80
CA VAL A 14 4.75 13.76 7.12
C VAL A 14 4.61 14.66 5.89
N SER A 15 4.00 15.83 6.04
CA SER A 15 3.91 16.79 4.94
C SER A 15 5.30 17.37 4.65
N GLN A 16 5.90 17.01 3.53
CA GLN A 16 7.01 17.77 2.95
C GLN A 16 6.71 18.10 1.49
N ALA A 17 7.24 19.24 1.03
CA ALA A 17 7.00 19.78 -0.30
C ALA A 17 7.16 18.70 -1.39
N ARG A 18 6.10 18.53 -2.20
CA ARG A 18 5.99 17.55 -3.29
C ARG A 18 7.29 17.49 -4.10
N ARG A 19 8.08 16.45 -3.89
CA ARG A 19 8.96 15.94 -4.93
C ARG A 19 8.04 15.25 -5.94
N PRO A 20 8.07 15.60 -7.25
CA PRO A 20 7.38 14.79 -8.22
C PRO A 20 7.97 13.38 -8.09
N ALA A 21 7.11 12.40 -7.81
CA ALA A 21 7.50 11.01 -7.88
C ALA A 21 8.14 10.80 -9.26
N SER A 22 9.42 10.40 -9.28
CA SER A 22 10.09 10.08 -10.54
C SER A 22 9.36 8.90 -11.17
N TYR A 23 8.78 9.10 -12.35
CA TYR A 23 8.14 8.05 -13.12
C TYR A 23 9.19 7.01 -13.51
N GLN A 24 9.25 5.90 -12.78
CA GLN A 24 9.96 4.71 -13.21
C GLN A 24 8.98 3.81 -13.96
N ALA A 25 9.37 3.38 -15.16
CA ALA A 25 8.69 2.31 -15.86
C ALA A 25 8.93 0.99 -15.10
N GLY A 26 8.13 0.75 -14.07
CA GLY A 26 7.94 -0.57 -13.45
C GLY A 26 6.84 -1.31 -14.19
N SER A 27 7.01 -2.62 -14.40
CA SER A 27 5.98 -3.48 -14.96
C SER A 27 4.79 -3.51 -13.99
N ILE A 28 3.70 -2.85 -14.34
CA ILE A 28 2.42 -3.03 -13.64
C ILE A 28 2.00 -4.47 -13.90
N VAL A 29 1.89 -5.30 -12.86
CA VAL A 29 1.19 -6.58 -12.98
C VAL A 29 -0.25 -6.24 -13.40
N PRO A 30 -0.74 -6.80 -14.52
CA PRO A 30 -2.08 -6.47 -15.01
C PRO A 30 -3.12 -6.65 -13.90
N PRO A 31 -4.11 -5.76 -13.80
CA PRO A 31 -5.17 -5.91 -12.81
C PRO A 31 -5.85 -7.29 -12.97
N PRO A 32 -6.28 -7.91 -11.88
CA PRO A 32 -6.86 -9.25 -11.93
C PRO A 32 -8.02 -9.31 -12.92
N LEU A 33 -8.15 -10.43 -13.63
CA LEU A 33 -9.12 -10.64 -14.72
C LEU A 33 -10.60 -10.42 -14.32
N ALA A 34 -10.90 -10.40 -13.02
CA ALA A 34 -12.26 -10.33 -12.49
C ALA A 34 -12.77 -8.89 -12.26
N ASP A 35 -11.89 -7.93 -11.92
CA ASP A 35 -12.27 -6.55 -11.61
C ASP A 35 -11.29 -5.56 -12.26
N ASN A 36 -11.81 -4.77 -13.22
CA ASN A 36 -11.03 -3.77 -13.96
C ASN A 36 -10.93 -2.42 -13.25
N SER A 37 -11.48 -2.29 -12.04
CA SER A 37 -11.53 -1.05 -11.26
C SER A 37 -10.53 -1.03 -10.10
N THR A 38 -9.67 -2.03 -9.98
CA THR A 38 -8.65 -2.16 -8.93
C THR A 38 -7.29 -2.53 -9.55
N TYR A 39 -6.22 -2.02 -8.94
CA TYR A 39 -4.85 -2.48 -9.15
C TYR A 39 -4.40 -3.52 -8.13
N GLY A 40 -5.19 -3.78 -7.08
CA GLY A 40 -4.83 -4.75 -6.06
C GLY A 40 -4.67 -6.15 -6.63
N ASN A 41 -3.57 -6.83 -6.30
CA ASN A 41 -3.34 -8.23 -6.66
C ASN A 41 -4.10 -9.18 -5.71
N THR A 42 -5.43 -8.98 -5.59
CA THR A 42 -6.29 -9.65 -4.61
C THR A 42 -6.43 -11.16 -4.84
N GLU A 43 -6.07 -11.66 -6.02
CA GLU A 43 -6.00 -13.11 -6.31
C GLU A 43 -4.73 -13.76 -5.73
N GLU A 44 -3.71 -12.95 -5.40
CA GLU A 44 -2.42 -13.42 -4.87
C GLU A 44 -2.28 -13.16 -3.37
N ILE A 45 -2.78 -12.01 -2.90
CA ILE A 45 -2.65 -11.55 -1.51
C ILE A 45 -3.99 -11.07 -0.99
N HIS A 46 -4.42 -11.63 0.14
CA HIS A 46 -5.66 -11.23 0.81
C HIS A 46 -5.33 -10.44 2.08
N THR A 47 -5.94 -9.26 2.25
CA THR A 47 -5.99 -8.62 3.56
C THR A 47 -7.03 -9.33 4.43
N GLU A 48 -6.60 -9.89 5.56
CA GLU A 48 -7.46 -10.56 6.54
C GLU A 48 -7.96 -9.60 7.63
N HIS A 49 -7.18 -8.56 7.92
CA HIS A 49 -7.53 -7.55 8.91
C HIS A 49 -6.92 -6.20 8.53
N LEU A 50 -7.62 -5.12 8.80
CA LEU A 50 -7.15 -3.75 8.62
C LEU A 50 -7.34 -2.99 9.94
N ALA A 51 -6.24 -2.51 10.50
CA ALA A 51 -6.26 -1.57 11.62
C ALA A 51 -5.80 -0.19 11.14
N LEU A 52 -6.51 0.85 11.57
CA LEU A 52 -6.20 2.24 11.23
C LEU A 52 -5.90 3.01 12.51
N ASN A 53 -4.72 3.61 12.58
CA ASN A 53 -4.32 4.51 13.65
C ASN A 53 -4.19 5.92 13.06
N LEU A 54 -5.29 6.69 13.08
CA LEU A 54 -5.39 7.97 12.38
C LEU A 54 -5.58 9.12 13.37
N THR A 55 -4.91 10.23 13.06
CA THR A 55 -5.15 11.56 13.62
C THR A 55 -6.01 12.34 12.63
N VAL A 56 -7.01 13.05 13.15
CA VAL A 56 -7.90 13.91 12.38
C VAL A 56 -7.51 15.37 12.59
N ASP A 57 -7.27 16.09 11.50
CA ASP A 57 -7.11 17.54 11.51
C ASP A 57 -8.24 18.18 10.69
N PHE A 58 -9.17 18.84 11.38
CA PHE A 58 -10.32 19.48 10.74
C PHE A 58 -9.97 20.79 10.04
N ASP A 59 -8.94 21.51 10.51
CA ASP A 59 -8.51 22.78 9.93
C ASP A 59 -7.78 22.52 8.62
N ALA A 60 -6.86 21.55 8.61
CA ALA A 60 -6.17 21.10 7.41
C ALA A 60 -7.05 20.22 6.51
N ARG A 61 -8.15 19.67 7.03
CA ARG A 61 -9.02 18.68 6.38
C ARG A 61 -8.26 17.43 5.96
N THR A 62 -7.40 16.93 6.84
CA THR A 62 -6.54 15.78 6.56
C THR A 62 -6.71 14.67 7.60
N LEU A 63 -6.53 13.44 7.14
CA LEU A 63 -6.28 12.27 7.97
C LEU A 63 -4.80 11.92 7.82
N SER A 64 -4.11 11.72 8.93
CA SER A 64 -2.70 11.30 8.93
C SER A 64 -2.50 10.17 9.94
N GLY A 65 -1.68 9.18 9.63
CA GLY A 65 -1.38 8.07 10.53
C GLY A 65 -1.17 6.76 9.80
N GLN A 66 -1.43 5.63 10.42
CA GLN A 66 -0.92 4.34 9.96
C GLN A 66 -2.05 3.40 9.56
N ALA A 67 -1.93 2.78 8.38
CA ALA A 67 -2.76 1.67 7.95
C ALA A 67 -2.00 0.36 8.09
N TYR A 68 -2.58 -0.58 8.84
CA TYR A 68 -2.00 -1.89 9.10
C TYR A 68 -2.82 -3.02 8.50
N HIS A 69 -2.34 -3.57 7.39
CA HIS A 69 -2.93 -4.72 6.71
C HIS A 69 -2.35 -6.01 7.22
N GLN A 70 -3.11 -6.85 7.93
CA GLN A 70 -2.79 -8.27 8.11
C GLN A 70 -3.00 -9.01 6.79
N MET A 71 -1.96 -9.60 6.22
CA MET A 71 -2.05 -10.21 4.89
C MET A 71 -1.73 -11.70 4.90
N ARG A 72 -2.42 -12.43 4.03
CA ARG A 72 -2.14 -13.83 3.68
C ARG A 72 -1.86 -13.95 2.20
N VAL A 73 -0.71 -14.52 1.86
CA VAL A 73 -0.32 -14.86 0.49
C VAL A 73 -0.97 -16.19 0.12
N VAL A 74 -1.80 -16.19 -0.93
CA VAL A 74 -2.53 -17.37 -1.43
C VAL A 74 -1.95 -17.91 -2.74
N GLN A 75 -1.19 -17.10 -3.47
CA GLN A 75 -0.39 -17.48 -4.64
C GLN A 75 1.01 -16.86 -4.52
N GLU A 76 2.05 -17.55 -5.01
CA GLU A 76 3.43 -17.04 -4.94
C GLU A 76 3.57 -15.69 -5.65
N THR A 77 4.05 -14.69 -4.91
CA THR A 77 4.28 -13.34 -5.40
C THR A 77 5.34 -12.64 -4.54
N SER A 78 6.05 -11.67 -5.13
CA SER A 78 7.08 -10.87 -4.46
C SER A 78 6.64 -9.42 -4.22
N THR A 79 5.44 -9.05 -4.66
CA THR A 79 4.95 -7.68 -4.67
C THR A 79 3.53 -7.65 -4.13
N VAL A 80 3.23 -6.63 -3.33
CA VAL A 80 1.87 -6.28 -2.95
C VAL A 80 1.50 -5.00 -3.67
N GLN A 81 0.27 -4.94 -4.19
CA GLN A 81 -0.27 -3.76 -4.84
C GLN A 81 -1.45 -3.22 -4.05
N PHE A 82 -1.45 -1.91 -3.79
CA PHE A 82 -2.59 -1.25 -3.14
C PHE A 82 -3.15 -0.15 -4.03
N ASP A 83 -4.48 -0.08 -4.09
CA ASP A 83 -5.16 1.09 -4.64
C ASP A 83 -4.95 2.29 -3.72
N ILE A 84 -4.53 3.41 -4.28
CA ILE A 84 -4.43 4.68 -3.57
C ILE A 84 -5.05 5.81 -4.39
N TRP A 85 -5.61 6.80 -3.68
CA TRP A 85 -6.12 8.02 -4.29
C TRP A 85 -5.69 9.22 -3.45
N ASP A 86 -4.85 10.07 -4.03
CA ASP A 86 -4.34 11.30 -3.39
C ASP A 86 -3.75 11.07 -1.98
N LEU A 87 -3.02 9.96 -1.80
CA LEU A 87 -2.29 9.64 -0.58
C LEU A 87 -0.81 10.02 -0.70
N ASP A 88 -0.29 10.70 0.33
CA ASP A 88 1.14 10.97 0.48
C ASP A 88 1.81 9.89 1.34
N ILE A 89 2.50 8.93 0.72
CA ILE A 89 3.08 7.78 1.43
C ILE A 89 4.47 8.14 1.95
N ALA A 90 4.64 8.30 3.27
CA ALA A 90 5.96 8.62 3.82
C ALA A 90 6.87 7.39 4.01
N GLY A 91 6.30 6.19 4.04
CA GLY A 91 7.07 4.95 4.16
C GLY A 91 6.21 3.71 4.23
N VAL A 92 6.81 2.57 3.86
CA VAL A 92 6.22 1.24 3.94
C VAL A 92 7.16 0.37 4.77
N PHE A 93 6.61 -0.38 5.72
CA PHE A 93 7.39 -1.17 6.69
C PHE A 93 6.80 -2.57 6.83
N ASN A 94 7.65 -3.53 7.21
CA ASN A 94 7.19 -4.82 7.69
C ASN A 94 6.87 -4.71 9.18
N SER A 95 5.59 -4.69 9.56
CA SER A 95 5.25 -4.50 10.99
C SER A 95 5.65 -5.66 11.90
N THR A 96 5.97 -6.84 11.34
CA THR A 96 6.42 -7.99 12.13
C THR A 96 7.88 -7.86 12.57
N ASP A 97 8.63 -6.95 11.93
CA ASP A 97 9.99 -6.60 12.30
C ASP A 97 10.10 -5.08 12.50
N LEU A 98 9.95 -4.66 13.76
CA LEU A 98 10.05 -3.26 14.17
C LEU A 98 11.44 -2.65 13.95
N ASN A 99 12.45 -3.46 13.66
CA ASN A 99 13.79 -3.00 13.32
C ASN A 99 14.06 -3.04 11.81
N SER A 100 13.06 -3.43 10.99
CA SER A 100 13.21 -3.48 9.55
C SER A 100 13.47 -2.07 8.99
N ALA A 101 14.41 -2.00 8.05
CA ALA A 101 14.55 -0.82 7.23
C ALA A 101 13.25 -0.61 6.41
N PRO A 102 12.92 0.63 6.04
CA PRO A 102 11.80 0.89 5.14
C PRO A 102 11.89 0.05 3.86
N LEU A 103 10.76 -0.51 3.44
CA LEU A 103 10.64 -1.21 2.18
C LEU A 103 10.63 -0.20 1.03
N ASN A 104 11.24 -0.57 -0.09
CA ASN A 104 11.13 0.19 -1.33
C ASN A 104 9.70 0.08 -1.86
N PHE A 105 9.16 1.19 -2.35
CA PHE A 105 7.85 1.24 -3.00
C PHE A 105 7.90 2.21 -4.19
N THR A 106 6.91 2.10 -5.07
CA THR A 106 6.72 3.00 -6.20
C THR A 106 5.26 3.41 -6.27
N ILE A 107 4.98 4.63 -6.71
CA ILE A 107 3.61 5.05 -6.98
C ILE A 107 3.49 5.30 -8.48
N LEU A 108 2.57 4.61 -9.14
CA LEU A 108 2.29 4.74 -10.57
C LEU A 108 0.83 5.13 -10.78
N GLN A 109 0.52 5.84 -11.87
CA GLN A 109 -0.85 6.22 -12.23
C GLN A 109 -1.18 5.76 -13.67
N PRO A 110 -1.44 4.46 -13.89
CA PRO A 110 -1.64 3.91 -15.23
C PRO A 110 -2.93 4.39 -15.89
N ASN A 111 -4.00 4.52 -15.10
CA ASN A 111 -5.30 5.01 -15.53
C ASN A 111 -5.80 6.03 -14.50
N PRO A 112 -5.84 7.33 -14.83
CA PRO A 112 -6.23 8.37 -13.88
C PRO A 112 -7.69 8.24 -13.40
N ALA A 113 -8.54 7.48 -14.09
CA ALA A 113 -9.94 7.30 -13.70
C ALA A 113 -10.12 6.43 -12.44
N ILE A 114 -9.14 5.60 -12.08
CA ILE A 114 -9.21 4.68 -10.92
C ILE A 114 -8.11 4.92 -9.89
N GLY A 115 -7.44 6.08 -9.97
CA GLY A 115 -6.40 6.48 -9.03
C GLY A 115 -5.01 5.95 -9.42
N SER A 116 -4.23 5.63 -8.40
CA SER A 116 -2.83 5.20 -8.53
C SER A 116 -2.62 3.85 -7.84
N VAL A 117 -1.55 3.17 -8.22
CA VAL A 117 -1.09 1.94 -7.57
C VAL A 117 0.17 2.23 -6.75
N LEU A 118 0.16 1.78 -5.49
CA LEU A 118 1.32 1.68 -4.60
C LEU A 118 1.96 0.28 -4.72
#